data_AF-A0A554LEI2-F1
#
_entry.id   AF-A0A554LEI2-F1
#
_cell.length_a   1.000
_cell.length_b   1.000
_cell.length_c   1.000
_cell.angle_alpha   90.00
_cell.angle_beta   90.00
_cell.angle_gamma   90.00
#
_symmetry.space_group_name_H-M   'P 1'
#
loop_
_entity.id
_entity.type
_entity.pdbx_description
1 polymer ?
#
loop_
_entity_poly.entity_id
_entity_poly.type
_entity_poly.pdbx_seq_one_letter_code
_entity_poly.pdbx_strand_id
1 'polypeptide(L)'
;MNNPFFNFKKELVRAGGILKLDKKIIKRLSTPEKVITVNFNFKGRKIKGFRVQYNSALGPYKGGLRYHPFVNLGEVKALAGWMMLKCSLAGIPYGGSKGGIAIDPKILSPDDLEKITRLFIKKIAKYIGPEVDIPAPDVGTDPQIMAWIYDEYSKIKGCNIPAVVTSKPVELGGIKMRDEATGLGGKFMLDNLNEKLGLAKNQTIAIQGFGNVGAHM
;
A
#
# COMPACT_ATOMS: atom_id res chain seq x y z
N MET A 1 3.27 -15.18 -19.49
CA MET A 1 3.57 -13.91 -18.78
C MET A 1 2.58 -13.75 -17.64
N ASN A 2 3.06 -13.79 -16.38
CA ASN A 2 2.23 -13.79 -15.18
C ASN A 2 1.88 -12.34 -14.79
N ASN A 3 0.77 -11.79 -15.26
CA ASN A 3 0.33 -10.42 -14.93
C ASN A 3 -0.36 -10.43 -13.54
N PRO A 4 0.18 -9.76 -12.50
CA PRO A 4 -0.42 -9.79 -11.17
C PRO A 4 -1.88 -9.33 -11.15
N PHE A 5 -2.26 -8.38 -12.01
CA PHE A 5 -3.63 -7.88 -12.07
C PHE A 5 -4.59 -8.90 -12.67
N PHE A 6 -4.12 -9.69 -13.63
CA PHE A 6 -4.90 -10.79 -14.18
C PHE A 6 -5.18 -11.85 -13.12
N ASN A 7 -4.17 -12.22 -12.32
CA ASN A 7 -4.34 -13.18 -11.23
C ASN A 7 -5.31 -12.65 -10.16
N PHE A 8 -5.18 -11.38 -9.75
CA PHE A 8 -6.16 -10.75 -8.86
C PHE A 8 -7.60 -10.85 -9.40
N LYS A 9 -7.80 -10.49 -10.68
CA LYS A 9 -9.12 -10.57 -11.33
C LYS A 9 -9.67 -12.00 -11.36
N LYS A 10 -8.82 -12.99 -11.67
CA LYS A 10 -9.20 -14.40 -11.69
C LYS A 10 -9.70 -14.84 -10.31
N GLU A 11 -8.98 -14.50 -9.25
CA GLU A 11 -9.39 -14.82 -7.88
C GLU A 11 -10.67 -14.09 -7.47
N LEU A 12 -10.81 -12.82 -7.84
CA LEU A 12 -12.02 -12.04 -7.57
C LEU A 12 -13.26 -12.64 -8.26
N VAL A 13 -13.14 -13.04 -9.52
CA VAL A 13 -14.24 -13.70 -10.26
C VAL A 13 -14.57 -15.05 -9.63
N ARG A 14 -13.56 -15.83 -9.24
CA ARG A 14 -13.75 -17.12 -8.56
C ARG A 14 -14.53 -16.94 -7.25
N ALA A 15 -14.10 -16.00 -6.39
CA ALA A 15 -14.79 -15.70 -5.15
C ALA A 15 -16.21 -15.18 -5.38
N GLY A 16 -16.40 -14.29 -6.36
CA GLY A 16 -17.72 -13.79 -6.75
C GLY A 16 -18.68 -14.89 -7.21
N GLY A 17 -18.17 -15.93 -7.89
CA GLY A 17 -18.96 -17.10 -8.28
C GLY A 17 -19.41 -17.94 -7.08
N ILE A 18 -18.51 -18.19 -6.12
CA ILE A 18 -18.84 -18.91 -4.87
C ILE A 18 -19.92 -18.17 -4.08
N LEU A 19 -19.80 -16.84 -3.99
CA LEU A 19 -20.76 -15.97 -3.31
C LEU A 19 -22.01 -15.66 -4.14
N LYS A 20 -22.13 -16.19 -5.36
CA LYS A 20 -23.23 -15.94 -6.31
C LYS A 20 -23.53 -14.44 -6.52
N LEU A 21 -22.50 -13.61 -6.58
CA LEU A 21 -22.64 -12.17 -6.80
C LEU A 21 -23.16 -11.86 -8.20
N ASP A 22 -23.93 -10.79 -8.32
CA ASP A 22 -24.36 -10.26 -9.63
C ASP A 22 -23.13 -9.94 -10.50
N LYS A 23 -23.20 -10.29 -11.78
CA LYS A 23 -22.14 -10.03 -12.78
C LYS A 23 -21.75 -8.55 -12.84
N LYS A 24 -22.69 -7.62 -12.61
CA LYS A 24 -22.45 -6.17 -12.52
C LYS A 24 -21.54 -5.83 -11.34
N ILE A 25 -21.75 -6.46 -10.19
CA ILE A 25 -20.91 -6.28 -8.99
C ILE A 25 -19.50 -6.79 -9.28
N ILE A 26 -19.37 -8.01 -9.82
CA ILE A 26 -18.07 -8.59 -10.19
C ILE A 26 -17.33 -7.69 -11.19
N LYS A 27 -18.04 -7.15 -12.19
CA LYS A 27 -17.48 -6.23 -13.19
C LYS A 27 -16.99 -4.92 -12.55
N ARG A 28 -17.77 -4.34 -11.62
CA ARG A 28 -17.38 -3.15 -10.86
C ARG A 28 -16.11 -3.41 -10.04
N LEU A 29 -16.10 -4.49 -9.24
CA LEU A 29 -14.94 -4.85 -8.41
C LEU A 29 -13.70 -5.24 -9.25
N SER A 30 -13.87 -5.61 -10.52
CA SER A 30 -12.77 -5.95 -11.42
C SER A 30 -12.08 -4.73 -12.04
N THR A 31 -12.55 -3.51 -11.78
CA THR A 31 -12.03 -2.30 -12.45
C THR A 31 -11.67 -1.25 -11.40
N PRO A 32 -10.44 -0.71 -11.41
CA PRO A 32 -10.10 0.39 -10.52
C PRO A 32 -10.89 1.65 -10.91
N GLU A 33 -11.38 2.39 -9.92
CA GLU A 33 -12.12 3.65 -10.11
C GLU A 33 -11.24 4.75 -10.74
N LYS A 34 -9.95 4.82 -10.39
CA LYS A 34 -9.03 5.80 -10.95
C LYS A 34 -7.59 5.31 -11.01
N VAL A 35 -6.91 5.64 -12.10
CA VAL A 35 -5.50 5.35 -12.33
C VAL A 35 -4.77 6.64 -12.66
N ILE A 36 -3.89 7.07 -11.76
CA ILE A 36 -3.04 8.24 -11.95
C ILE A 36 -1.65 7.75 -12.36
N THR A 37 -1.19 8.16 -13.54
CA THR A 37 0.19 7.92 -14.00
C THR A 37 0.91 9.25 -14.02
N VAL A 38 2.10 9.30 -13.42
CA VAL A 38 2.93 10.48 -13.41
C VAL A 38 4.29 10.14 -14.01
N ASN A 39 4.77 11.04 -14.87
CA ASN A 39 6.10 10.97 -15.43
C ASN A 39 6.79 12.31 -15.19
N PHE A 40 8.05 12.29 -14.78
CA PHE A 40 8.86 13.50 -14.61
C PHE A 40 10.34 13.19 -14.80
N ASN A 41 11.13 14.22 -15.12
CA ASN A 41 12.57 14.09 -15.26
C ASN A 41 13.27 14.47 -13.94
N PHE A 42 14.28 13.71 -13.55
CA PHE A 42 15.15 14.03 -12.42
C PHE A 42 16.61 13.72 -12.80
N LYS A 43 17.47 14.74 -12.82
CA LYS A 43 18.89 14.64 -13.25
C LYS A 43 19.06 13.88 -14.58
N GLY A 44 18.25 14.22 -15.58
CA GLY A 44 18.26 13.58 -16.90
C GLY A 44 17.63 12.19 -16.99
N ARG A 45 17.17 11.61 -15.86
CA ARG A 45 16.48 10.31 -15.82
C ARG A 45 14.96 10.51 -15.84
N LYS A 46 14.26 9.74 -16.69
CA LYS A 46 12.78 9.68 -16.69
C LYS A 46 12.31 8.80 -15.54
N ILE A 47 11.58 9.38 -14.60
CA ILE A 47 10.95 8.70 -13.47
C ILE A 47 9.49 8.45 -13.82
N LYS A 48 9.02 7.21 -13.61
CA LYS A 48 7.63 6.80 -13.78
C LYS A 48 7.04 6.43 -12.43
N GLY A 49 5.86 6.97 -12.13
CA GLY A 49 5.14 6.66 -10.90
C GLY A 49 3.65 6.48 -11.15
N PHE A 50 2.99 5.83 -10.19
CA PHE A 50 1.58 5.50 -10.25
C PHE A 50 0.90 5.73 -8.90
N ARG A 51 -0.36 6.15 -8.93
CA ARG A 51 -1.31 6.04 -7.81
C ARG A 51 -2.62 5.48 -8.34
N VAL A 52 -3.00 4.29 -7.89
CA VAL A 52 -4.25 3.61 -8.25
C VAL A 52 -5.19 3.70 -7.06
N GLN A 53 -6.37 4.26 -7.31
CA GLN A 53 -7.51 4.32 -6.41
C GLN A 53 -8.52 3.29 -6.91
N TYR A 54 -8.63 2.18 -6.19
CA TYR A 54 -9.27 0.98 -6.70
C TYR A 54 -10.78 0.98 -6.46
N ASN A 55 -11.19 1.19 -5.22
CA ASN A 55 -12.60 1.23 -4.82
C ASN A 55 -12.74 2.02 -3.51
N SER A 56 -13.71 2.93 -3.41
CA SER A 56 -13.98 3.74 -2.22
C SER A 56 -15.32 3.44 -1.55
N ALA A 57 -15.94 2.28 -1.82
CA ALA A 57 -17.30 2.00 -1.36
C ALA A 57 -17.44 2.00 0.18
N LEU A 58 -16.35 1.71 0.91
CA LEU A 58 -16.33 1.68 2.37
C LEU A 58 -15.68 2.91 3.02
N GLY A 59 -15.20 3.87 2.22
CA GLY A 59 -14.51 5.06 2.73
C GLY A 59 -13.33 5.49 1.86
N PRO A 60 -12.47 6.41 2.39
CA PRO A 60 -11.30 6.91 1.68
C PRO A 60 -10.37 5.80 1.22
N TYR A 61 -9.64 6.03 0.14
CA TYR A 61 -8.70 5.02 -0.34
C TYR A 61 -7.51 4.87 0.62
N LYS A 62 -7.09 3.63 0.89
CA LYS A 62 -5.91 3.36 1.72
C LYS A 62 -4.93 2.43 1.02
N GLY A 63 -3.66 2.82 1.04
CA GLY A 63 -2.60 1.90 0.66
C GLY A 63 -1.22 2.50 0.44
N GLY A 64 -0.22 1.63 0.52
CA GLY A 64 1.18 2.00 0.55
C GLY A 64 1.73 2.54 -0.78
N LEU A 65 2.93 3.13 -0.72
CA LEU A 65 3.72 3.62 -1.84
C LEU A 65 4.99 2.76 -1.94
N ARG A 66 5.20 2.06 -3.06
CA ARG A 66 6.35 1.17 -3.28
C ARG A 66 7.43 1.85 -4.12
N TYR A 67 8.69 1.81 -3.68
CA TYR A 67 9.85 2.20 -4.48
C TYR A 67 10.64 0.95 -4.86
N HIS A 68 10.55 0.58 -6.13
CA HIS A 68 11.25 -0.60 -6.65
C HIS A 68 11.49 -0.46 -8.16
N PRO A 69 12.64 -0.90 -8.72
CA PRO A 69 12.96 -0.71 -10.13
C PRO A 69 11.94 -1.36 -11.08
N PHE A 70 11.28 -2.43 -10.65
CA PHE A 70 10.30 -3.17 -11.47
C PHE A 70 8.83 -2.76 -11.25
N VAL A 71 8.56 -1.68 -10.50
CA VAL A 71 7.19 -1.18 -10.33
C VAL A 71 6.56 -0.96 -11.70
N ASN A 72 5.40 -1.57 -11.91
CA ASN A 72 4.60 -1.41 -13.11
C ASN A 72 3.11 -1.27 -12.79
N LEU A 73 2.33 -0.77 -13.75
CA LEU A 73 0.91 -0.47 -13.53
C LEU A 73 0.08 -1.73 -13.20
N GLY A 74 0.42 -2.89 -13.78
CA GLY A 74 -0.30 -4.14 -13.51
C GLY A 74 -0.16 -4.56 -12.04
N GLU A 75 1.07 -4.54 -11.54
CA GLU A 75 1.36 -4.80 -10.12
C GLU A 75 0.63 -3.83 -9.20
N VAL A 76 0.72 -2.52 -9.45
CA VAL A 76 0.08 -1.50 -8.60
C VAL A 76 -1.45 -1.65 -8.59
N LYS A 77 -2.08 -1.98 -9.72
CA LYS A 77 -3.52 -2.28 -9.79
C LYS A 77 -3.89 -3.50 -8.95
N ALA A 78 -3.12 -4.58 -9.06
CA ALA A 78 -3.37 -5.80 -8.30
C ALA A 78 -3.29 -5.54 -6.79
N LEU A 79 -2.22 -4.87 -6.35
CA LEU A 79 -2.02 -4.54 -4.94
C LEU A 79 -3.09 -3.59 -4.39
N ALA A 80 -3.60 -2.65 -5.21
CA ALA A 80 -4.69 -1.76 -4.81
C ALA A 80 -6.01 -2.54 -4.64
N GLY A 81 -6.28 -3.51 -5.52
CA GLY A 81 -7.42 -4.43 -5.38
C GLY A 81 -7.31 -5.32 -4.13
N TRP A 82 -6.13 -5.84 -3.82
CA TRP A 82 -5.88 -6.57 -2.58
C TRP A 82 -6.07 -5.69 -1.34
N MET A 83 -5.68 -4.41 -1.39
CA MET A 83 -5.93 -3.46 -0.30
C MET A 83 -7.43 -3.25 -0.05
N MET A 84 -8.24 -3.13 -1.10
CA MET A 84 -9.71 -3.04 -0.97
C MET A 84 -10.26 -4.26 -0.23
N LEU A 85 -9.90 -5.47 -0.66
CA LEU A 85 -10.38 -6.70 -0.01
C LEU A 85 -9.88 -6.79 1.43
N LYS A 86 -8.61 -6.48 1.69
CA LYS A 86 -8.03 -6.52 3.04
C LYS A 86 -8.77 -5.59 3.99
N CYS A 87 -9.00 -4.33 3.61
CA CYS A 87 -9.69 -3.37 4.45
C CYS A 87 -11.14 -3.80 4.72
N SER A 88 -11.85 -4.28 3.69
CA SER A 88 -13.21 -4.79 3.84
C SER A 88 -13.29 -6.00 4.77
N LEU A 89 -12.42 -7.00 4.61
CA LEU A 89 -12.44 -8.22 5.42
C LEU A 89 -11.99 -7.97 6.87
N ALA A 90 -11.15 -6.97 7.10
CA ALA A 90 -10.74 -6.56 8.44
C ALA A 90 -11.74 -5.59 9.11
N GLY A 91 -12.86 -5.24 8.47
CA GLY A 91 -13.84 -4.29 9.02
C GLY A 91 -13.32 -2.86 9.17
N ILE A 92 -12.30 -2.47 8.40
CA ILE A 92 -11.70 -1.13 8.47
C ILE A 92 -12.41 -0.24 7.44
N PRO A 93 -12.87 0.98 7.80
CA PRO A 93 -13.67 1.87 6.93
C PRO A 93 -12.80 2.57 5.87
N TYR A 94 -12.08 1.79 5.09
CA TYR A 94 -11.25 2.25 3.98
C TYR A 94 -11.53 1.45 2.71
N GLY A 95 -11.44 2.17 1.60
CA GLY A 95 -11.27 1.59 0.29
C GLY A 95 -9.85 1.04 0.05
N GLY A 96 -9.57 0.68 -1.20
CA GLY A 96 -8.24 0.20 -1.61
C GLY A 96 -7.52 1.19 -2.51
N SER A 97 -6.26 1.52 -2.19
CA SER A 97 -5.34 2.14 -3.13
C SER A 97 -3.97 1.49 -3.10
N LYS A 98 -3.13 1.83 -4.07
CA LYS A 98 -1.69 1.57 -4.04
C LYS A 98 -0.98 2.59 -4.91
N GLY A 99 0.24 2.95 -4.54
CA GLY A 99 1.12 3.68 -5.43
C GLY A 99 2.47 2.98 -5.59
N GLY A 100 3.24 3.45 -6.55
CA GLY A 100 4.66 3.14 -6.59
C GLY A 100 5.42 4.00 -7.59
N ILE A 101 6.73 4.05 -7.41
CA ILE A 101 7.68 4.73 -8.29
C ILE A 101 8.72 3.70 -8.75
N ALA A 102 8.97 3.66 -10.06
CA ALA A 102 9.95 2.77 -10.68
C ALA A 102 11.38 3.31 -10.48
N ILE A 103 11.90 3.17 -9.25
CA ILE A 103 13.26 3.56 -8.84
C ILE A 103 13.86 2.49 -7.93
N ASP A 104 15.19 2.40 -7.91
CA ASP A 104 15.91 1.64 -6.89
C ASP A 104 16.38 2.60 -5.78
N PRO A 105 15.77 2.58 -4.58
CA PRO A 105 16.16 3.47 -3.50
C PRO A 105 17.56 3.18 -2.95
N LYS A 106 18.11 1.97 -3.17
CA LYS A 106 19.42 1.57 -2.63
C LYS A 106 20.61 2.25 -3.31
N ILE A 107 20.42 2.69 -4.54
CA ILE A 107 21.47 3.35 -5.36
C ILE A 107 21.31 4.88 -5.39
N LEU A 108 20.28 5.41 -4.74
CA LEU A 108 20.00 6.85 -4.66
C LEU A 108 20.54 7.40 -3.35
N SER A 109 21.07 8.62 -3.39
CA SER A 109 21.37 9.33 -2.15
C SER A 109 20.07 9.72 -1.42
N PRO A 110 20.11 9.90 -0.08
CA PRO A 110 18.95 10.37 0.68
C PRO A 110 18.33 11.66 0.09
N ASP A 111 19.17 12.62 -0.29
CA ASP A 111 18.73 13.88 -0.92
C ASP A 111 17.97 13.69 -2.24
N ASP A 112 18.46 12.76 -3.07
CA ASP A 112 17.82 12.47 -4.36
C ASP A 112 16.49 11.75 -4.13
N LEU A 113 16.45 10.82 -3.17
CA LEU A 113 15.23 10.11 -2.77
C LEU A 113 14.17 11.06 -2.22
N GLU A 114 14.56 12.04 -1.39
CA GLU A 114 13.70 13.10 -0.90
C GLU A 114 13.13 13.93 -2.05
N LYS A 115 14.01 14.46 -2.93
CA LYS A 115 13.58 15.29 -4.06
C LYS A 115 12.62 14.56 -4.99
N ILE A 116 12.90 13.29 -5.30
CA ILE A 116 12.01 12.44 -6.12
C ILE A 116 10.66 12.25 -5.42
N THR A 117 10.66 11.95 -4.11
CA THR A 117 9.44 11.80 -3.31
C THR A 117 8.59 13.07 -3.36
N ARG A 118 9.20 14.24 -3.11
CA ARG A 118 8.52 15.53 -3.14
C ARG A 118 7.95 15.87 -4.51
N LEU A 119 8.73 15.66 -5.57
CA LEU A 119 8.26 15.85 -6.96
C LEU A 119 7.06 14.96 -7.28
N PHE A 120 7.08 13.70 -6.85
CA PHE A 120 5.96 12.79 -7.01
C PHE A 120 4.71 13.30 -6.26
N ILE A 121 4.84 13.73 -5.00
CA ILE A 121 3.73 14.26 -4.20
C ILE A 121 3.14 15.52 -4.84
N LYS A 122 3.95 16.46 -5.34
CA LYS A 122 3.45 17.63 -6.09
C LYS A 122 2.52 17.23 -7.25
N LYS A 123 2.80 16.11 -7.92
CA LYS A 123 1.97 15.64 -9.05
C LYS A 123 0.69 14.94 -8.62
N ILE A 124 0.65 14.36 -7.42
CA ILE A 124 -0.53 13.62 -6.93
C ILE A 124 -1.32 14.32 -5.82
N ALA A 125 -0.87 15.49 -5.34
CA ALA A 125 -1.45 16.19 -4.19
C ALA A 125 -2.95 16.49 -4.32
N LYS A 126 -3.48 16.68 -5.54
CA LYS A 126 -4.92 16.86 -5.77
C LYS A 126 -5.76 15.60 -5.63
N TYR A 127 -5.11 14.43 -5.57
CA TYR A 127 -5.77 13.12 -5.51
C TYR A 127 -5.66 12.45 -4.15
N ILE A 128 -4.79 12.96 -3.27
CA ILE A 128 -4.59 12.44 -1.91
C ILE A 128 -5.12 13.43 -0.88
N GLY A 129 -5.38 12.93 0.33
CA GLY A 129 -5.93 13.71 1.43
C GLY A 129 -6.53 12.81 2.50
N PRO A 130 -6.69 13.30 3.75
CA PRO A 130 -7.23 12.51 4.86
C PRO A 130 -8.60 11.87 4.59
N GLU A 131 -9.44 12.55 3.81
CA GLU A 131 -10.80 12.09 3.48
C GLU A 131 -10.89 11.51 2.06
N VAL A 132 -9.76 11.44 1.34
CA VAL A 132 -9.73 11.05 -0.07
C VAL A 132 -8.88 9.79 -0.25
N ASP A 133 -7.58 9.88 -0.03
CA ASP A 133 -6.63 8.80 -0.26
C ASP A 133 -5.40 9.01 0.62
N ILE A 134 -5.09 8.03 1.48
CA ILE A 134 -4.07 8.14 2.53
C ILE A 134 -2.92 7.15 2.24
N PRO A 135 -1.78 7.62 1.70
CA PRO A 135 -0.59 6.80 1.54
C PRO A 135 -0.08 6.16 2.84
N ALA A 136 0.82 5.19 2.69
CA ALA A 136 1.54 4.51 3.76
C ALA A 136 2.88 3.98 3.22
N PRO A 137 3.75 3.43 4.07
CA PRO A 137 4.90 2.68 3.62
C PRO A 137 4.51 1.41 2.87
N ASP A 138 5.39 1.01 1.97
CA ASP A 138 5.54 -0.30 1.37
C ASP A 138 7.03 -0.57 1.05
N VAL A 139 7.35 -1.60 0.26
CA VAL A 139 8.72 -1.96 -0.11
C VAL A 139 9.49 -0.74 -0.64
N GLY A 140 10.68 -0.49 -0.09
CA GLY A 140 11.54 0.63 -0.48
C GLY A 140 11.13 1.98 0.10
N THR A 141 10.17 2.01 1.04
CA THR A 141 9.76 3.21 1.77
C THR A 141 9.62 2.96 3.26
N ASP A 142 9.74 4.00 4.05
CA ASP A 142 9.87 3.94 5.51
C ASP A 142 9.23 5.19 6.17
N PRO A 143 9.29 5.33 7.51
CA PRO A 143 8.78 6.52 8.19
C PRO A 143 9.42 7.83 7.71
N GLN A 144 10.70 7.83 7.34
CA GLN A 144 11.38 9.03 6.83
C GLN A 144 10.74 9.52 5.52
N ILE A 145 10.43 8.60 4.61
CA ILE A 145 9.70 8.95 3.37
C ILE A 145 8.29 9.44 3.69
N MET A 146 7.61 8.87 4.69
CA MET A 146 6.29 9.38 5.11
C MET A 146 6.37 10.79 5.68
N ALA A 147 7.46 11.14 6.39
CA ALA A 147 7.72 12.49 6.87
C ALA A 147 7.85 13.49 5.70
N TRP A 148 8.61 13.15 4.66
CA TRP A 148 8.72 13.99 3.46
C TRP A 148 7.40 14.16 2.72
N ILE A 149 6.58 13.10 2.65
CA ILE A 149 5.25 13.16 2.04
C ILE A 149 4.33 14.10 2.84
N TYR A 150 4.33 13.97 4.16
CA TYR A 150 3.56 14.83 5.07
C TYR A 150 3.95 16.30 4.91
N ASP A 151 5.25 16.59 4.96
CA ASP A 151 5.80 17.95 4.85
C ASP A 151 5.46 18.59 3.49
N GLU A 152 5.73 17.89 2.39
CA GLU A 152 5.46 18.40 1.05
C GLU A 152 3.96 18.64 0.82
N TYR A 153 3.11 17.72 1.25
CA TYR A 153 1.67 17.88 1.10
C TYR A 153 1.14 19.05 1.94
N SER A 154 1.58 19.17 3.19
CA SER A 154 1.19 20.26 4.09
C SER A 154 1.61 21.62 3.52
N LYS A 155 2.83 21.71 2.98
CA LYS A 155 3.31 22.89 2.27
C LYS A 155 2.43 23.26 1.08
N ILE A 156 2.03 22.29 0.26
CA ILE A 156 1.15 22.53 -0.90
C ILE A 156 -0.23 23.03 -0.45
N LYS A 157 -0.74 22.54 0.68
CA LYS A 157 -2.05 22.93 1.21
C LYS A 157 -2.04 24.20 2.05
N GLY A 158 -0.86 24.69 2.44
CA GLY A 158 -0.71 25.89 3.25
C GLY A 158 -1.03 25.70 4.73
N CYS A 159 -1.21 24.45 5.19
CA CYS A 159 -1.44 24.13 6.60
C CYS A 159 -0.96 22.71 6.92
N ASN A 160 -0.73 22.43 8.21
CA ASN A 160 -0.30 21.12 8.67
C ASN A 160 -1.45 20.11 8.60
N ILE A 161 -1.27 19.04 7.82
CA ILE A 161 -2.28 17.98 7.66
C ILE A 161 -1.65 16.62 7.99
N PRO A 162 -1.46 16.27 9.29
CA PRO A 162 -0.79 15.03 9.68
C PRO A 162 -1.46 13.77 9.16
N ALA A 163 -2.78 13.80 9.00
CA ALA A 163 -3.57 12.63 8.59
C ALA A 163 -3.45 12.26 7.10
N VAL A 164 -2.72 13.03 6.28
CA VAL A 164 -2.54 12.70 4.85
C VAL A 164 -1.81 11.38 4.63
N VAL A 165 -0.97 10.95 5.58
CA VAL A 165 -0.14 9.75 5.48
C VAL A 165 0.00 9.06 6.83
N THR A 166 0.02 7.73 6.84
CA THR A 166 0.19 6.92 8.06
C THR A 166 1.62 6.40 8.21
N SER A 167 1.98 5.92 9.41
CA SER A 167 3.31 5.39 9.72
C SER A 167 4.43 6.42 9.55
N LYS A 168 4.14 7.67 9.93
CA LYS A 168 5.15 8.72 10.11
C LYS A 168 6.01 8.39 11.35
N PRO A 169 7.15 9.07 11.55
CA PRO A 169 7.87 9.05 12.81
C PRO A 169 6.97 9.47 13.98
N VAL A 170 7.28 9.00 15.19
CA VAL A 170 6.45 9.25 16.39
C VAL A 170 6.35 10.75 16.67
N GLU A 171 7.45 11.47 16.45
CA GLU A 171 7.59 12.92 16.58
C GLU A 171 6.64 13.70 15.67
N LEU A 172 6.17 13.06 14.58
CA LEU A 172 5.24 13.63 13.62
C LEU A 172 3.82 13.03 13.72
N GLY A 173 3.47 12.43 14.86
CA GLY A 173 2.16 11.79 15.07
C GLY A 173 2.07 10.38 14.49
N GLY A 174 3.20 9.69 14.40
CA GLY A 174 3.26 8.24 14.23
C GLY A 174 2.78 7.48 15.45
N ILE A 175 2.44 6.20 15.27
CA ILE A 175 1.99 5.31 16.35
C ILE A 175 3.13 4.38 16.74
N LYS A 176 3.43 4.27 18.03
CA LYS A 176 4.39 3.29 18.58
C LYS A 176 3.93 1.86 18.26
N MET A 177 4.85 0.92 18.06
CA MET A 177 4.59 -0.48 17.66
C MET A 177 4.03 -0.68 16.25
N ARG A 178 4.00 0.35 15.40
CA ARG A 178 3.54 0.19 14.01
C ARG A 178 4.39 -0.82 13.22
N ASP A 179 5.68 -0.89 13.51
CA ASP A 179 6.63 -1.77 12.82
C ASP A 179 6.35 -3.25 13.11
N GLU A 180 6.05 -3.57 14.36
CA GLU A 180 5.76 -4.94 14.84
C GLU A 180 4.38 -5.45 14.42
N ALA A 181 3.41 -4.54 14.24
CA ALA A 181 1.99 -4.89 14.11
C ALA A 181 1.66 -5.94 13.02
N THR A 182 2.41 -5.95 11.91
CA THR A 182 2.14 -6.90 10.82
C THR A 182 2.65 -8.31 11.13
N GLY A 183 3.82 -8.42 11.75
CA GLY A 183 4.37 -9.70 12.21
C GLY A 183 3.52 -10.30 13.34
N LEU A 184 3.21 -9.48 14.36
CA LEU A 184 2.36 -9.86 15.47
C LEU A 184 0.96 -10.32 15.03
N GLY A 185 0.35 -9.63 14.05
CA GLY A 185 -0.93 -10.06 13.49
C GLY A 185 -0.85 -11.44 12.83
N GLY A 186 0.27 -11.74 12.15
CA GLY A 186 0.53 -13.06 11.57
C GLY A 186 0.70 -14.14 12.64
N LYS A 187 1.43 -13.83 13.72
CA LYS A 187 1.55 -14.71 14.89
C LYS A 187 0.19 -15.00 15.53
N PHE A 188 -0.62 -13.98 15.80
CA PHE A 188 -1.96 -14.18 16.38
C PHE A 188 -2.85 -15.05 15.50
N MET A 189 -2.76 -14.92 14.18
CA MET A 189 -3.49 -15.80 13.25
C MET A 189 -3.00 -17.25 13.34
N LEU A 190 -1.69 -17.47 13.46
CA LEU A 190 -1.10 -18.80 13.62
C LEU A 190 -1.52 -19.43 14.95
N ASP A 191 -1.47 -18.68 16.05
CA ASP A 191 -1.88 -19.14 17.38
C ASP A 191 -3.35 -19.59 17.38
N ASN A 192 -4.25 -18.77 16.81
CA ASN A 192 -5.67 -19.12 16.67
C ASN A 192 -5.90 -20.35 15.77
N LEU A 193 -5.10 -20.49 14.70
CA LEU A 193 -5.20 -21.65 13.81
C LEU A 193 -4.74 -22.94 14.51
N ASN A 194 -3.65 -22.86 15.28
CA ASN A 194 -3.12 -23.98 16.05
C ASN A 194 -4.13 -24.50 17.07
N GLU A 195 -4.79 -23.59 17.79
CA GLU A 195 -5.86 -23.95 18.73
C GLU A 195 -7.03 -24.63 18.01
N LYS A 196 -7.51 -24.02 16.90
CA LYS A 196 -8.65 -24.54 16.14
C LYS A 196 -8.40 -25.91 15.51
N LEU A 197 -7.16 -26.19 15.09
CA LEU A 197 -6.77 -27.46 14.46
C LEU A 197 -6.26 -28.49 15.47
N GLY A 198 -6.11 -28.14 16.75
CA GLY A 198 -5.57 -29.04 17.78
C GLY A 198 -4.12 -29.45 17.51
N LEU A 199 -3.31 -28.55 16.96
CA LEU A 199 -1.92 -28.82 16.60
C LEU A 199 -1.03 -28.94 17.86
N ALA A 200 0.04 -29.74 17.77
CA ALA A 200 0.97 -29.95 18.88
C ALA A 200 1.70 -28.66 19.27
N LYS A 201 2.09 -28.51 20.55
CA LYS A 201 2.73 -27.28 21.05
C LYS A 201 4.16 -27.04 20.53
N ASN A 202 4.89 -28.10 20.17
CA ASN A 202 6.31 -28.02 19.78
C ASN A 202 6.49 -28.20 18.27
N GLN A 203 5.95 -27.27 17.48
CA GLN A 203 6.08 -27.31 16.02
C GLN A 203 7.33 -26.59 15.54
N THR A 204 7.90 -27.09 14.45
CA THR A 204 8.94 -26.39 13.70
C THR A 204 8.30 -25.37 12.77
N ILE A 205 8.81 -24.14 12.76
CA ILE A 205 8.32 -23.05 11.92
C ILE A 205 9.43 -22.65 10.94
N ALA A 206 9.09 -22.47 9.66
CA ALA A 206 9.98 -21.93 8.65
C ALA A 206 9.50 -20.53 8.22
N ILE A 207 10.35 -19.52 8.36
CA ILE A 207 10.05 -18.13 7.98
C ILE A 207 10.85 -17.76 6.73
N GLN A 208 10.16 -17.38 5.66
CA GLN A 208 10.80 -16.89 4.44
C GLN A 208 10.82 -15.36 4.40
N GLY A 209 12.03 -14.79 4.48
CA GLY A 209 12.27 -13.35 4.45
C GLY A 209 12.25 -12.74 5.86
N PHE A 210 13.38 -12.17 6.27
CA PHE A 210 13.62 -11.69 7.64
C PHE A 210 13.71 -10.16 7.72
N GLY A 211 12.82 -9.48 6.99
CA GLY A 211 12.61 -8.03 7.13
C GLY A 211 11.62 -7.72 8.26
N ASN A 212 11.05 -6.51 8.25
CA ASN A 212 10.13 -6.02 9.29
C ASN A 212 9.00 -6.99 9.66
N VAL A 213 8.43 -7.73 8.70
CA VAL A 213 7.34 -8.68 9.01
C VAL A 213 7.89 -9.96 9.64
N GLY A 214 8.86 -10.61 9.00
CA GLY A 214 9.36 -11.92 9.43
C GLY A 214 10.15 -11.88 10.74
N ALA A 215 10.82 -10.76 11.05
CA ALA A 215 11.53 -10.58 12.32
C ALA A 215 10.60 -10.39 13.53
N HIS A 216 9.31 -10.09 13.30
CA HIS A 216 8.29 -9.84 14.33
C HIS A 216 7.19 -10.91 14.35
N MET A 217 7.36 -12.04 13.64
CA MET A 217 6.45 -13.21 13.73
C MET A 217 6.82 -14.12 14.90
#